data_AF-A0A9N7UER7-F1
#
_entry.id   AF-A0A9N7UER7-F1
#
_cell.length_a   1.000
_cell.length_b   1.000
_cell.length_c   1.000
_cell.angle_alpha   90.00
_cell.angle_beta   90.00
_cell.angle_gamma   90.00
#
_symmetry.space_group_name_H-M   'P 1'
#
loop_
_entity.id
_entity.type
_entity.pdbx_description
1 polymer ?
#
loop_
_entity_poly.entity_id
_entity_poly.type
_entity_poly.pdbx_seq_one_letter_code
_entity_poly.pdbx_strand_id
1 'polypeptide(L)'
;MPADFNGRWEMVKNENFEDIMKAIDIDFATRKIASHLHQTKVIVQNGDKFETKTLSTFRNYEVNFTIGEEFEEQTKSLDNRKVMTLVTWEGDKLVCVQKGEKENRGWKHWIEGDMLYLEITVLDKVQHVLLLCRSHRKSTNIHVAKVRRVKSHSDREAQTGND
;
A
#
# COMPACT_ATOMS: atom_id res chain seq x y z
N MET A 1 -15.80 8.89 11.27
CA MET A 1 -15.12 9.42 10.07
C MET A 1 -14.61 8.22 9.28
N PRO A 2 -14.63 8.25 7.93
CA PRO A 2 -14.02 7.19 7.12
C PRO A 2 -12.55 7.00 7.52
N ALA A 3 -12.01 5.80 7.34
CA ALA A 3 -10.60 5.53 7.60
C ALA A 3 -9.71 6.38 6.67
N ASP A 4 -8.56 6.81 7.20
CA ASP A 4 -7.56 7.60 6.46
C ASP A 4 -6.47 6.66 5.90
N PHE A 5 -6.44 6.53 4.57
CA PHE A 5 -5.49 5.70 3.84
C PHE A 5 -4.24 6.47 3.37
N ASN A 6 -4.14 7.77 3.65
CA ASN A 6 -3.01 8.59 3.21
C ASN A 6 -1.68 7.99 3.66
N GLY A 7 -0.77 7.80 2.70
CA GLY A 7 0.57 7.36 3.05
C GLY A 7 1.33 6.64 1.95
N ARG A 8 2.55 6.25 2.33
CA ARG A 8 3.42 5.35 1.57
C ARG A 8 3.48 4.03 2.31
N TRP A 9 3.07 2.98 1.64
CA TRP A 9 2.90 1.63 2.18
C TRP A 9 3.86 0.69 1.45
N GLU A 10 4.67 -0.05 2.18
CA GLU A 10 5.67 -0.94 1.61
C GLU A 10 5.31 -2.39 1.89
N MET A 11 5.27 -3.21 0.83
CA MET A 11 4.93 -4.63 0.94
C MET A 11 5.85 -5.34 1.94
N VAL A 12 5.29 -6.13 2.83
CA VAL A 12 6.05 -7.01 3.73
C VAL A 12 5.68 -8.47 3.55
N LYS A 13 4.49 -8.74 3.01
CA LYS A 13 4.01 -10.09 2.71
C LYS A 13 3.16 -10.06 1.45
N ASN A 14 3.26 -11.11 0.63
CA ASN A 14 2.45 -11.28 -0.57
C ASN A 14 2.21 -12.78 -0.80
N GLU A 15 0.98 -13.23 -0.57
CA GLU A 15 0.60 -14.64 -0.61
C GLU A 15 -0.32 -14.92 -1.79
N ASN A 16 -0.08 -16.03 -2.49
CA ASN A 16 -0.87 -16.49 -3.64
C ASN A 16 -0.83 -15.58 -4.89
N PHE A 17 0.19 -14.74 -5.02
CA PHE A 17 0.35 -13.83 -6.17
C PHE A 17 0.46 -14.55 -7.52
N GLU A 18 1.15 -15.70 -7.56
CA GLU A 18 1.34 -16.44 -8.80
C GLU A 18 0.02 -16.95 -9.38
N ASP A 19 -0.90 -17.40 -8.52
CA ASP A 19 -2.18 -17.94 -8.95
C ASP A 19 -3.14 -16.85 -9.41
N ILE A 20 -3.12 -15.66 -8.80
CA ILE A 20 -3.82 -14.48 -9.33
C ILE A 20 -3.29 -14.13 -10.72
N MET A 21 -1.97 -14.07 -10.89
CA MET A 21 -1.39 -13.73 -12.19
C MET A 21 -1.72 -14.76 -13.27
N LYS A 22 -1.80 -16.06 -12.92
CA LYS A 22 -2.28 -17.10 -13.84
C LYS A 22 -3.75 -16.89 -14.20
N ALA A 23 -4.60 -16.59 -13.21
CA ALA A 23 -6.03 -16.44 -13.42
C ALA A 23 -6.40 -15.25 -14.34
N ILE A 24 -5.56 -14.22 -14.38
CA ILE A 24 -5.69 -13.07 -15.31
C ILE A 24 -4.86 -13.23 -16.59
N ASP A 25 -4.35 -14.44 -16.88
CA ASP A 25 -3.62 -14.81 -18.10
C ASP A 25 -2.28 -14.09 -18.33
N ILE A 26 -1.58 -13.65 -17.27
CA ILE A 26 -0.20 -13.15 -17.40
C ILE A 26 0.71 -14.29 -17.82
N ASP A 27 1.59 -14.08 -18.79
CA ASP A 27 2.52 -15.10 -19.29
C ASP A 27 3.56 -15.55 -18.23
N PHE A 28 4.09 -16.77 -18.38
CA PHE A 28 4.99 -17.37 -17.39
C PHE A 28 6.26 -16.54 -17.12
N ALA A 29 6.84 -15.92 -18.15
CA ALA A 29 8.07 -15.14 -17.98
C ALA A 29 7.80 -13.88 -17.15
N THR A 30 6.73 -13.15 -17.47
CA THR A 30 6.30 -11.98 -16.69
C THR A 30 6.00 -12.36 -15.24
N ARG A 31 5.31 -13.49 -14.99
CA ARG A 31 5.03 -13.97 -13.63
C ARG A 31 6.29 -14.27 -12.85
N LYS A 32 7.29 -14.90 -13.48
CA LYS A 32 8.55 -15.26 -12.83
C LYS A 32 9.35 -14.03 -12.41
N ILE A 33 9.33 -12.96 -13.20
CA ILE A 33 9.96 -11.69 -12.84
C ILE A 33 9.16 -11.03 -11.70
N ALA A 34 7.85 -10.91 -11.88
CA ALA A 34 6.98 -10.19 -10.96
C ALA A 34 6.98 -10.78 -9.54
N SER A 35 7.11 -12.09 -9.38
CA SER A 35 7.11 -12.75 -8.06
C SER A 35 8.31 -12.40 -7.18
N HIS A 36 9.38 -11.84 -7.73
CA HIS A 36 10.56 -11.40 -6.98
C HIS A 36 10.54 -9.88 -6.70
N LEU A 37 9.49 -9.18 -7.12
CA LEU A 37 9.42 -7.72 -6.98
C LEU A 37 8.81 -7.33 -5.65
N HIS A 38 9.41 -6.30 -5.06
CA HIS A 38 8.83 -5.58 -3.95
C HIS A 38 7.95 -4.44 -4.49
N GLN A 39 6.73 -4.31 -3.95
CA GLN A 39 5.81 -3.24 -4.34
C GLN A 39 5.70 -2.19 -3.23
N THR A 40 5.63 -0.93 -3.65
CA THR A 40 5.25 0.20 -2.80
C THR A 40 3.94 0.78 -3.28
N LYS A 41 2.97 0.96 -2.39
CA LYS A 41 1.72 1.67 -2.69
C LYS A 41 1.77 3.07 -2.09
N VAL A 42 1.45 4.08 -2.89
CA VAL A 42 1.27 5.46 -2.44
C VAL A 42 -0.20 5.81 -2.61
N ILE A 43 -0.82 6.33 -1.56
CA ILE A 43 -2.22 6.74 -1.55
C ILE A 43 -2.29 8.19 -1.10
N VAL A 44 -2.98 9.00 -1.90
CA VAL A 44 -3.42 10.35 -1.52
C VAL A 44 -4.95 10.33 -1.51
N GLN A 45 -5.52 10.63 -0.35
CA GLN A 45 -6.97 10.64 -0.12
C GLN A 45 -7.41 12.06 0.26
N ASN A 46 -8.29 12.62 -0.56
CA ASN A 46 -8.91 13.94 -0.37
C ASN A 46 -10.43 13.77 -0.30
N GLY A 47 -10.93 13.48 0.90
CA GLY A 47 -12.33 13.07 1.09
C GLY A 47 -12.59 11.75 0.37
N ASP A 48 -13.52 11.76 -0.60
CA ASP A 48 -13.86 10.60 -1.42
C ASP A 48 -13.01 10.46 -2.69
N LYS A 49 -12.11 11.41 -2.96
CA LYS A 49 -11.20 11.35 -4.12
C LYS A 49 -9.90 10.67 -3.72
N PHE A 50 -9.56 9.58 -4.41
CA PHE A 50 -8.36 8.81 -4.19
C PHE A 50 -7.46 8.88 -5.42
N GLU A 51 -6.18 9.14 -5.17
CA GLU A 51 -5.12 8.95 -6.14
C GLU A 51 -4.19 7.86 -5.62
N THR A 52 -4.04 6.77 -6.39
CA THR A 52 -3.25 5.63 -5.95
C THR A 52 -2.19 5.28 -6.97
N LYS A 53 -1.00 4.96 -6.48
CA LYS A 53 0.15 4.52 -7.28
C LYS A 53 0.72 3.25 -6.69
N THR A 54 0.79 2.19 -7.46
CA THR A 54 1.51 0.96 -7.13
C THR A 54 2.81 0.96 -7.91
N LEU A 55 3.93 0.97 -7.20
CA LEU A 55 5.27 1.14 -7.73
C LEU A 55 6.07 -0.15 -7.58
N SER A 56 6.81 -0.54 -8.62
CA SER A 56 7.80 -1.61 -8.58
C SER A 56 8.99 -1.25 -9.49
N THR A 57 10.07 -2.02 -9.44
CA THR A 57 11.22 -1.81 -10.35
C THR A 57 10.94 -2.25 -11.79
N PHE A 58 9.80 -2.89 -12.06
CA PHE A 58 9.45 -3.41 -13.39
C PHE A 58 8.31 -2.62 -14.04
N ARG A 59 7.15 -2.57 -13.39
CA ARG A 59 5.97 -1.84 -13.88
C ARG A 59 5.30 -1.08 -12.76
N ASN A 60 4.84 0.12 -13.09
CA ASN A 60 4.03 0.96 -12.22
C ASN A 60 2.60 0.97 -12.72
N TYR A 61 1.66 1.09 -11.80
CA TYR A 61 0.23 1.12 -12.09
C TYR A 61 -0.41 2.22 -11.25
N GLU A 62 -1.14 3.12 -11.90
CA GLU A 62 -1.83 4.23 -11.26
C GLU A 62 -3.32 4.11 -11.53
N VAL A 63 -4.13 4.32 -10.49
CA VAL A 63 -5.58 4.38 -10.60
C VAL A 63 -6.11 5.44 -9.65
N ASN A 64 -6.89 6.35 -10.22
CA ASN A 64 -7.54 7.44 -9.49
C ASN A 64 -9.05 7.24 -9.61
N PHE A 65 -9.77 7.42 -8.51
CA PHE A 65 -11.19 7.17 -8.44
C PHE A 65 -11.87 8.07 -7.41
N THR A 66 -13.17 8.26 -7.57
CA THR A 66 -14.05 8.83 -6.53
C THR A 66 -14.88 7.70 -5.95
N ILE A 67 -15.03 7.64 -4.63
CA ILE A 67 -15.90 6.65 -3.99
C ILE A 67 -17.33 6.78 -4.49
N GLY A 68 -17.95 5.65 -4.86
CA GLY A 68 -19.33 5.58 -5.33
C GLY A 68 -19.55 5.93 -6.80
N GLU A 69 -18.51 6.38 -7.52
CA GLU A 69 -18.59 6.69 -8.95
C GLU A 69 -17.97 5.55 -9.77
N GLU A 70 -18.78 4.91 -10.61
CA GLU A 70 -18.29 3.88 -11.54
C GLU A 70 -17.49 4.55 -12.67
N PHE A 71 -16.35 3.98 -13.03
CA PHE A 71 -15.46 4.52 -14.06
C PHE A 71 -14.86 3.40 -14.91
N GLU A 72 -14.35 3.80 -16.08
CA GLU A 72 -13.62 2.90 -16.96
C GLU A 72 -12.14 2.83 -16.54
N GLU A 73 -11.68 1.63 -16.19
CA GLU A 73 -10.29 1.37 -15.79
C GLU A 73 -9.53 0.64 -16.90
N GLN A 74 -8.35 1.15 -17.23
CA GLN A 74 -7.44 0.57 -18.22
C GLN A 74 -6.25 -0.09 -17.52
N THR A 75 -6.21 -1.43 -17.53
CA THR A 75 -5.20 -2.23 -16.80
C THR A 75 -3.96 -2.54 -17.64
N LYS A 76 -3.55 -1.59 -18.50
CA LYS A 76 -2.48 -1.77 -19.51
C LYS A 76 -1.13 -2.25 -18.93
N SER A 77 -0.76 -1.78 -17.74
CA SER A 77 0.47 -2.20 -17.07
C SER A 77 0.40 -3.60 -16.44
N LEU A 78 -0.79 -4.18 -16.37
CA LEU A 78 -1.07 -5.49 -15.76
C LEU A 78 -1.43 -6.50 -16.85
N ASP A 79 -2.72 -6.78 -17.03
CA ASP A 79 -3.28 -7.78 -17.95
C ASP A 79 -3.90 -7.17 -19.23
N ASN A 80 -3.75 -5.85 -19.42
CA ASN A 80 -4.16 -5.13 -20.63
C ASN A 80 -5.65 -5.29 -21.00
N ARG A 81 -6.51 -5.18 -19.98
CA ARG A 81 -7.96 -5.20 -20.12
C ARG A 81 -8.59 -3.85 -19.78
N LYS A 82 -9.78 -3.65 -20.35
CA LYS A 82 -10.70 -2.57 -19.99
C LYS A 82 -11.80 -3.16 -19.10
N VAL A 83 -12.00 -2.58 -17.93
CA VAL A 83 -13.02 -3.02 -16.95
C VAL A 83 -13.82 -1.82 -16.46
N MET A 84 -15.06 -2.06 -16.05
CA MET A 84 -15.87 -1.06 -15.34
C MET A 84 -15.66 -1.25 -13.84
N THR A 85 -15.11 -0.23 -13.20
CA THR A 85 -14.65 -0.30 -11.82
C THR A 85 -15.50 0.59 -10.94
N LEU A 86 -15.93 0.06 -9.80
CA LEU A 86 -16.63 0.79 -8.76
C LEU A 86 -15.96 0.51 -7.41
N VAL A 87 -15.62 1.57 -6.67
CA VAL A 87 -15.08 1.49 -5.32
C VAL A 87 -16.08 2.06 -4.33
N THR A 88 -16.39 1.33 -3.27
CA THR A 88 -17.35 1.71 -2.22
C THR A 88 -16.79 1.45 -0.83
N TRP A 89 -17.37 2.13 0.17
CA TRP A 89 -17.13 1.83 1.57
C TRP A 89 -17.99 0.64 2.04
N GLU A 90 -17.38 -0.34 2.68
CA GLU A 90 -18.05 -1.34 3.53
C GLU A 90 -17.52 -1.16 4.96
N GLY A 91 -18.20 -0.32 5.74
CA GLY A 91 -17.70 0.11 7.06
C GLY A 91 -16.43 0.95 6.91
N ASP A 92 -15.32 0.46 7.46
CA ASP A 92 -13.98 1.04 7.39
C ASP A 92 -13.11 0.45 6.26
N LYS A 93 -13.69 -0.42 5.43
CA LYS A 93 -13.01 -1.07 4.30
C LYS A 93 -13.38 -0.42 2.98
N LEU A 94 -12.39 -0.29 2.12
CA LEU A 94 -12.60 -0.02 0.70
C LEU A 94 -12.82 -1.33 -0.03
N VAL A 95 -13.91 -1.43 -0.78
CA VAL A 95 -14.24 -2.59 -1.61
C VAL A 95 -14.39 -2.15 -3.05
N CYS A 96 -13.68 -2.83 -3.92
CA CYS A 96 -13.65 -2.57 -5.35
C CYS A 96 -14.17 -3.78 -6.11
N VAL A 97 -15.10 -3.52 -7.04
CA VAL A 97 -15.59 -4.50 -8.01
C VAL A 97 -15.13 -4.06 -9.40
N GLN A 98 -14.52 -4.97 -10.16
CA GLN A 98 -14.04 -4.75 -11.51
C GLN A 98 -14.84 -5.64 -12.48
N LYS A 99 -15.88 -5.10 -13.11
CA LYS A 99 -16.72 -5.85 -14.06
C LYS A 99 -16.04 -5.89 -15.43
N GLY A 100 -15.87 -7.09 -15.98
CA GLY A 100 -15.29 -7.29 -17.29
C GLY A 100 -15.25 -8.77 -17.66
N GLU A 101 -14.24 -9.16 -18.44
CA GLU A 101 -14.07 -10.53 -18.94
C GLU A 101 -13.89 -11.58 -17.83
N LYS A 102 -13.23 -11.22 -16.72
CA LYS A 102 -12.95 -12.13 -15.61
C LYS A 102 -13.99 -11.96 -14.50
N GLU A 103 -14.64 -13.06 -14.13
CA GLU A 103 -15.61 -13.09 -13.03
C GLU A 103 -14.93 -12.90 -11.67
N ASN A 104 -15.71 -12.43 -10.69
CA ASN A 104 -15.27 -12.21 -9.31
C ASN A 104 -13.99 -11.37 -9.17
N ARG A 105 -13.72 -10.48 -10.14
CA ARG A 105 -12.55 -9.63 -10.15
C ARG A 105 -12.79 -8.41 -9.26
N GLY A 106 -11.91 -8.20 -8.30
CA GLY A 106 -12.02 -7.09 -7.37
C GLY A 106 -10.90 -7.08 -6.33
N TRP A 107 -10.99 -6.14 -5.41
CA TRP A 107 -10.09 -6.08 -4.28
C TRP A 107 -10.73 -5.42 -3.06
N LYS A 108 -10.17 -5.69 -1.88
CA LYS A 108 -10.55 -5.06 -0.62
C LYS A 108 -9.31 -4.49 0.08
N HIS A 109 -9.46 -3.29 0.62
CA HIS A 109 -8.42 -2.60 1.38
C HIS A 109 -8.94 -2.24 2.77
N TRP A 110 -8.15 -2.50 3.80
CA TRP A 110 -8.44 -2.07 5.17
C TRP A 110 -7.14 -1.84 5.95
N ILE A 111 -7.23 -1.11 7.05
CA ILE A 111 -6.09 -0.74 7.88
C ILE A 111 -6.27 -1.31 9.28
N GLU A 112 -5.23 -1.93 9.82
CA GLU A 112 -5.14 -2.27 11.24
C GLU A 112 -3.77 -1.80 11.76
N GLY A 113 -3.77 -0.85 12.69
CA GLY A 113 -2.52 -0.26 13.20
C GLY A 113 -1.71 0.42 12.10
N ASP A 114 -0.47 -0.01 11.91
CA ASP A 114 0.45 0.47 10.87
C ASP A 114 0.44 -0.36 9.59
N MET A 115 -0.51 -1.30 9.47
CA MET A 115 -0.61 -2.24 8.36
C MET A 115 -1.79 -1.89 7.45
N LEU A 116 -1.51 -1.77 6.15
CA LEU A 116 -2.50 -1.79 5.08
C LEU A 116 -2.61 -3.22 4.54
N TYR A 117 -3.81 -3.76 4.62
CA TYR A 117 -4.14 -5.05 4.04
C TYR A 117 -4.78 -4.85 2.68
N LEU A 118 -4.46 -5.76 1.76
CA LEU A 118 -5.03 -5.85 0.43
C LEU A 118 -5.40 -7.30 0.16
N GLU A 119 -6.67 -7.54 -0.11
CA GLU A 119 -7.15 -8.79 -0.65
C GLU A 119 -7.51 -8.58 -2.12
N ILE A 120 -7.01 -9.42 -3.01
CA ILE A 120 -7.34 -9.39 -4.44
C ILE A 120 -8.05 -10.69 -4.78
N THR A 121 -9.19 -10.59 -5.46
CA THR A 121 -9.96 -11.73 -5.91
C THR A 121 -10.09 -11.72 -7.42
N VAL A 122 -10.04 -12.91 -8.01
CA VAL A 122 -10.44 -13.15 -9.41
C VAL A 122 -10.77 -14.62 -9.58
N LEU A 123 -11.89 -14.94 -10.25
CA LEU A 123 -12.42 -16.31 -10.32
C LEU A 123 -12.55 -16.92 -8.91
N ASP A 124 -11.94 -18.10 -8.71
CA ASP A 124 -11.86 -18.82 -7.43
C ASP A 124 -10.58 -18.50 -6.62
N LYS A 125 -9.76 -17.56 -7.07
CA LYS A 125 -8.45 -17.24 -6.47
C LYS A 125 -8.52 -16.02 -5.57
N VAL A 126 -7.78 -16.08 -4.47
CA VAL A 126 -7.63 -15.00 -3.49
C VAL A 126 -6.15 -14.81 -3.17
N GLN A 127 -5.68 -13.57 -3.22
CA GLN A 127 -4.33 -13.15 -2.81
C GLN A 127 -4.43 -12.21 -1.63
N HIS A 128 -3.50 -12.34 -0.69
CA HIS A 128 -3.38 -11.43 0.44
C HIS A 128 -2.02 -10.72 0.39
N VAL A 129 -2.05 -9.40 0.50
CA VAL A 129 -0.85 -8.55 0.56
C VAL A 129 -0.93 -7.70 1.82
N LEU A 130 0.16 -7.69 2.57
CA LEU A 130 0.33 -6.83 3.73
C LEU A 130 1.38 -5.77 3.40
N LEU A 131 1.07 -4.51 3.68
CA LEU A 131 1.97 -3.39 3.47
C LEU A 131 2.12 -2.57 4.76
N LEU A 132 3.36 -2.26 5.13
CA LEU A 132 3.70 -1.46 6.31
C LEU A 132 3.73 0.03 5.96
N CYS A 133 3.12 0.86 6.80
CA CYS A 133 3.18 2.31 6.67
C CYS A 133 4.58 2.87 6.94
N ARG A 134 5.16 3.60 5.97
CA ARG A 134 6.44 4.30 6.12
C ARG A 134 6.29 5.71 6.69
N SER A 135 5.09 6.31 6.69
CA SER A 135 4.91 7.71 7.09
C SER A 135 5.12 7.96 8.59
N HIS A 136 5.08 6.91 9.42
CA HIS A 136 5.28 7.02 10.88
C HIS A 136 6.75 7.00 11.36
N ARG A 137 7.76 6.86 10.49
CA ARG A 137 9.18 7.01 10.89
C ARG A 137 9.64 8.47 10.91
N LYS A 138 8.90 9.34 11.59
CA LYS A 138 9.43 10.62 12.11
C LYS A 138 8.82 10.90 13.47
N SER A 139 9.44 10.37 14.54
CA SER A 139 9.53 10.97 15.91
C SER A 139 9.50 9.96 17.07
N THR A 140 10.49 9.08 17.18
CA THR A 140 10.80 8.44 18.48
C THR A 140 12.29 8.40 18.86
N ASN A 141 13.21 8.98 18.07
CA ASN A 141 14.64 8.97 18.41
C ASN A 141 15.34 10.33 18.52
N ILE A 142 14.62 11.46 18.51
CA ILE A 142 15.24 12.77 18.74
C ILE A 142 15.16 13.19 20.22
N HIS A 143 14.15 12.73 20.98
CA HIS A 143 14.06 13.06 22.41
C HIS A 143 15.04 12.30 23.30
N VAL A 144 15.44 11.07 22.96
CA VAL A 144 16.43 10.31 23.76
C VAL A 144 17.87 10.75 23.45
N ALA A 145 18.15 11.19 22.22
CA ALA A 145 19.47 11.66 21.82
C ALA A 145 19.81 13.05 22.37
N LYS A 146 18.80 13.92 22.58
CA LYS A 146 19.05 15.28 23.12
C LYS A 146 19.27 15.28 24.63
N VAL A 147 18.60 14.40 25.38
CA VAL A 147 18.81 14.27 26.84
C VAL A 147 20.18 13.67 27.18
N ARG A 148 20.72 12.77 26.35
CA ARG A 148 22.08 12.23 26.56
C ARG A 148 23.19 13.25 26.31
N ARG A 149 22.98 14.24 25.43
CA ARG A 149 23.99 15.26 25.11
C ARG A 149 24.03 16.41 26.12
N VAL A 150 22.92 16.66 26.83
CA VAL A 150 22.87 17.69 27.89
C VAL A 150 23.52 17.18 29.19
N LYS A 151 23.32 15.91 29.57
CA LYS A 151 24.01 15.34 30.76
C LYS A 151 25.53 15.28 30.60
N SER A 152 26.05 14.99 29.40
CA SER A 152 27.51 14.93 29.21
C SER A 152 28.22 16.29 29.18
N HIS A 153 27.46 17.41 29.11
CA HIS A 153 28.02 18.76 29.21
C HIS A 153 27.97 19.28 30.65
N SER A 154 26.90 19.01 31.41
CA SER A 154 26.84 19.40 32.83
C SER A 154 27.89 18.68 33.69
N ASP A 155 28.24 17.45 33.34
CA ASP A 155 29.22 16.67 34.12
C ASP A 155 30.67 17.06 33.83
N ARG A 156 30.95 17.84 32.76
CA ARG A 156 32.31 18.33 32.44
C ARG A 156 32.63 19.69 33.03
N GLU A 157 31.64 20.51 33.39
CA GLU A 157 31.87 21.81 34.03
C GLU A 157 32.03 21.72 35.56
N ALA A 158 31.66 20.60 36.18
CA ALA A 158 31.78 20.38 37.63
C ALA A 158 33.18 19.93 38.09
N GLN A 159 34.16 19.77 37.19
CA GLN A 159 35.50 19.22 37.51
C GLN A 159 36.69 20.15 37.26
N THR A 160 36.47 21.42 36.90
CA THR A 160 37.57 22.40 36.68
C THR A 160 37.53 23.61 37.61
N GLY A 161 36.83 23.52 38.73
CA GLY A 161 36.73 24.59 39.73
C GLY A 161 37.22 24.15 41.11
N ASN A 162 38.49 23.77 41.21
CA ASN A 162 39.25 23.76 42.46
C ASN A 162 40.74 23.66 42.10
N ASP A 163 41.36 24.83 41.94
CA ASP A 163 42.72 25.18 42.36
C ASP A 163 42.93 26.69 42.17
#